data_AF-A0A7K3VRM6-F1
#
_entry.id   AF-A0A7K3VRM6-F1
#
_cell.length_a   1.000
_cell.length_b   1.000
_cell.length_c   1.000
_cell.angle_alpha   90.00
_cell.angle_beta   90.00
_cell.angle_gamma   90.00
#
_symmetry.space_group_name_H-M   'P 1'
#
loop_
_entity.id
_entity.type
_entity.pdbx_description
1 polymer ?
#
loop_
_entity_poly.entity_id
_entity_poly.type
_entity_poly.pdbx_seq_one_letter_code
_entity_poly.pdbx_strand_id
1 'polypeptide(L)'
;MENTLERLTGHLFHPQPKSIDRVPTAKAAYGKWVLSDKRGKPLCHLSLLETVSKRLDDASAVELGKDCAASVKKTKIDAWQIAEIQLVIIGGEDWVYTMTPDKDGFVSEDGKFHLTRDE
;
A
#
# COMPACT_ATOMS: atom_id res chain seq x y z
N MET A 1 -2.00 -3.13 56.06
CA MET A 1 -2.39 -4.21 55.15
C MET A 1 -2.11 -3.68 53.75
N GLU A 2 -0.87 -3.85 53.32
CA GLU A 2 -0.36 -3.38 52.04
C GLU A 2 -0.90 -4.29 50.93
N ASN A 3 -1.45 -3.71 49.88
CA ASN A 3 -1.62 -4.40 48.60
C ASN A 3 -1.00 -3.51 47.52
N THR A 4 0.27 -3.82 47.26
CA THR A 4 1.07 -3.33 46.15
C THR A 4 0.62 -4.06 44.89
N LEU A 5 0.03 -3.33 43.93
CA LEU A 5 0.01 -3.78 42.53
C LEU A 5 0.86 -2.81 41.73
N GLU A 6 2.11 -3.20 41.51
CA GLU A 6 3.07 -2.50 40.67
C GLU A 6 2.68 -2.57 39.19
N ARG A 7 3.09 -1.52 38.46
CA ARG A 7 3.65 -1.56 37.09
C ARG A 7 2.78 -2.10 35.95
N LEU A 8 2.49 -1.22 34.99
CA LEU A 8 2.97 -1.28 33.60
C LEU A 8 2.17 -0.30 32.72
N THR A 9 2.24 1.01 33.00
CA THR A 9 1.92 2.00 31.95
C THR A 9 3.19 2.23 31.14
N GLY A 10 3.60 1.18 30.42
CA GLY A 10 4.50 1.36 29.28
C GLY A 10 3.76 2.27 28.32
N HIS A 11 4.28 3.47 28.09
CA HIS A 11 3.85 4.32 27.00
C HIS A 11 3.79 3.46 25.74
N LEU A 12 2.58 3.12 25.27
CA LEU A 12 2.39 2.72 23.89
C LEU A 12 2.88 3.92 23.07
N PHE A 13 4.13 3.84 22.61
CA PHE A 13 4.58 4.57 21.45
C PHE A 13 3.69 4.09 20.30
N HIS A 14 2.54 4.73 20.15
CA HIS A 14 1.93 4.85 18.84
C HIS A 14 2.95 5.69 18.07
N PRO A 15 3.69 5.11 17.10
CA PRO A 15 4.46 5.96 16.20
C PRO A 15 3.44 6.95 15.66
N GLN A 16 3.64 8.25 15.93
CA GLN A 16 2.79 9.25 15.31
C GLN A 16 2.84 8.98 13.81
N PRO A 17 1.70 8.98 13.11
CA PRO A 17 1.72 8.88 11.66
C PRO A 17 2.70 9.96 11.21
N LYS A 18 3.77 9.55 10.51
CA LYS A 18 4.58 10.52 9.77
C LYS A 18 3.58 11.40 9.04
N SER A 19 3.75 12.72 9.15
CA SER A 19 2.83 13.71 8.59
C SER A 19 2.32 13.22 7.24
N ILE A 20 1.00 13.04 7.15
CA ILE A 20 0.38 12.70 5.87
C ILE A 20 0.47 13.97 5.05
N ASP A 21 1.53 14.08 4.25
CA ASP A 21 1.81 15.27 3.44
C ASP A 21 0.66 15.51 2.44
N ARG A 22 -0.13 14.48 2.12
CA ARG A 22 -1.33 14.57 1.29
C ARG A 22 -2.33 13.45 1.57
N VAL A 23 -3.60 13.80 1.76
CA VAL A 23 -4.70 12.81 1.80
C VAL A 23 -4.87 12.20 0.40
N PRO A 24 -4.75 10.87 0.24
CA PRO A 24 -4.88 10.23 -1.05
C PRO A 24 -6.35 10.22 -1.47
N THR A 25 -6.60 10.42 -2.76
CA THR A 25 -7.93 10.24 -3.36
C THR A 25 -7.81 9.26 -4.52
N ALA A 26 -8.89 8.52 -4.80
CA ALA A 26 -8.89 7.56 -5.91
C ALA A 26 -8.47 8.25 -7.23
N LYS A 27 -9.06 9.42 -7.52
CA LYS A 27 -8.71 10.22 -8.70
C LYS A 27 -7.23 10.59 -8.79
N ALA A 28 -6.60 10.90 -7.66
CA ALA A 28 -5.18 11.21 -7.61
C ALA A 28 -4.28 9.97 -7.62
N ALA A 29 -4.82 8.76 -7.42
CA ALA A 29 -4.10 7.49 -7.46
C ALA A 29 -4.12 6.85 -8.86
N TYR A 30 -5.11 7.16 -9.70
CA TYR A 30 -5.19 6.62 -11.07
C TYR A 30 -3.92 6.86 -11.87
N GLY A 31 -3.62 5.93 -12.78
CA GLY A 31 -2.52 6.03 -13.75
C GLY A 31 -1.43 4.99 -13.53
N LYS A 32 -0.28 5.22 -14.16
CA LYS A 32 0.85 4.30 -14.17
C LYS A 32 1.79 4.54 -13.00
N TRP A 33 2.37 3.44 -12.53
CA TRP A 33 3.22 3.36 -11.37
C TRP A 33 4.32 2.32 -11.56
N VAL A 34 5.41 2.51 -10.84
CA VAL A 34 6.49 1.53 -10.68
C VAL A 34 6.52 1.07 -9.24
N LEU A 35 6.34 -0.23 -9.04
CA LEU A 35 6.58 -0.89 -7.75
C LEU A 35 8.05 -1.24 -7.65
N SER A 36 8.74 -0.71 -6.65
CA SER A 36 10.16 -0.94 -6.39
C SER A 36 10.40 -1.50 -5.00
N ASP A 37 11.53 -2.19 -4.81
CA ASP A 37 11.97 -2.57 -3.47
C ASP A 37 12.52 -1.35 -2.69
N LYS A 38 12.85 -1.55 -1.41
CA LYS A 38 13.46 -0.53 -0.55
C LYS A 38 14.81 0.03 -1.03
N ARG A 39 15.44 -0.59 -2.02
CA ARG A 39 16.70 -0.14 -2.64
C ARG A 39 16.44 0.62 -3.94
N GLY A 40 15.18 0.82 -4.32
CA GLY A 40 14.77 1.46 -5.57
C GLY A 40 14.89 0.55 -6.79
N LYS A 41 15.08 -0.77 -6.62
CA LYS A 41 15.10 -1.69 -7.76
C LYS A 41 13.66 -1.87 -8.27
N PRO A 42 13.37 -1.60 -9.56
CA PRO A 42 12.03 -1.81 -10.11
C PRO A 42 11.68 -3.29 -10.11
N LEU A 43 10.50 -3.62 -9.60
CA LEU A 43 9.96 -4.97 -9.52
C LEU A 43 8.82 -5.18 -10.52
N CYS A 44 8.02 -4.16 -10.83
CA CYS A 44 6.84 -4.28 -11.67
C CYS A 44 6.30 -2.91 -12.05
N HIS A 45 6.02 -2.67 -13.33
CA HIS A 45 5.14 -1.57 -13.72
C HIS A 45 3.69 -2.02 -13.50
N LEU A 46 2.84 -1.13 -12.98
CA LEU A 46 1.42 -1.39 -12.81
C LEU A 46 0.60 -0.13 -13.05
N SER A 47 -0.66 -0.32 -13.44
CA SER A 47 -1.62 0.77 -13.61
C SER A 47 -2.78 0.60 -12.64
N LEU A 48 -3.05 1.65 -11.88
CA LEU A 48 -4.24 1.76 -11.05
C LEU A 48 -5.36 2.34 -11.93
N LEU A 49 -6.33 1.51 -12.30
CA LEU A 49 -7.40 1.88 -13.22
C LEU A 49 -8.59 2.48 -12.47
N GLU A 50 -9.39 3.30 -13.15
CA GLU A 50 -10.66 3.82 -12.62
C GLU A 50 -11.78 2.76 -12.66
N THR A 51 -11.67 1.78 -13.54
CA THR A 51 -12.67 0.72 -13.72
C THR A 51 -12.79 -0.17 -12.49
N VAL A 52 -14.01 -0.58 -12.16
CA VAL A 52 -14.29 -1.51 -11.05
C VAL A 52 -13.58 -2.86 -11.26
N SER A 53 -13.11 -3.45 -10.17
CA SER A 53 -12.55 -4.80 -10.16
C SER A 53 -13.61 -5.82 -10.57
N LYS A 54 -13.18 -6.87 -11.27
CA LYS A 54 -14.06 -8.00 -11.62
C LYS A 54 -14.37 -8.91 -10.43
N ARG A 55 -13.58 -8.79 -9.35
CA ARG A 55 -13.62 -9.70 -8.20
C ARG A 55 -14.20 -9.05 -6.95
N LEU A 56 -14.06 -7.73 -6.81
CA LEU A 56 -14.39 -7.00 -5.58
C LEU A 56 -15.17 -5.73 -5.94
N ASP A 57 -16.40 -5.62 -5.42
CA ASP A 57 -17.32 -4.53 -5.79
C ASP A 57 -16.85 -3.16 -5.30
N ASP A 58 -16.16 -3.10 -4.16
CA ASP A 58 -15.67 -1.85 -3.56
C ASP A 58 -14.21 -1.51 -3.96
N ALA A 59 -13.65 -2.22 -4.95
CA ALA A 59 -12.29 -1.99 -5.42
C ALA A 59 -12.25 -1.69 -6.91
N SER A 60 -11.23 -0.96 -7.32
CA SER A 60 -10.90 -0.71 -8.72
C SER A 60 -9.87 -1.72 -9.23
N ALA A 61 -9.78 -1.92 -10.54
CA ALA A 61 -8.90 -2.89 -11.17
C ALA A 61 -7.43 -2.41 -11.21
N VAL A 62 -6.49 -3.35 -11.11
CA VAL A 62 -5.07 -3.13 -11.39
C VAL A 62 -4.68 -3.88 -12.66
N GLU A 63 -3.90 -3.21 -13.51
CA GLU A 63 -3.24 -3.86 -14.65
C GLU A 63 -1.74 -3.99 -14.35
N LEU A 64 -1.22 -5.23 -14.41
CA LEU A 64 0.21 -5.49 -14.25
C LEU A 64 0.94 -5.45 -15.59
N GLY A 65 2.12 -4.83 -15.58
CA GLY A 65 3.07 -4.85 -16.68
C GLY A 65 3.61 -6.25 -16.97
N LYS A 66 4.11 -6.45 -18.18
CA LYS A 66 4.68 -7.76 -18.59
C LYS A 66 6.03 -8.04 -17.90
N ASP A 67 6.71 -6.98 -17.50
CA ASP A 67 8.03 -6.92 -16.88
C ASP A 67 8.04 -7.30 -15.38
N CYS A 68 6.87 -7.54 -14.78
CA CYS A 68 6.79 -7.83 -13.36
C CYS A 68 7.61 -9.07 -12.96
N ALA A 69 8.39 -8.92 -11.89
CA ALA A 69 9.19 -9.97 -11.28
C ALA A 69 8.29 -11.15 -10.86
N ALA A 70 8.86 -12.36 -10.84
CA ALA A 70 8.13 -13.58 -10.48
C ALA A 70 7.50 -13.50 -9.08
N SER A 71 8.16 -12.82 -8.14
CA SER A 71 7.65 -12.58 -6.79
C SER A 71 6.33 -11.78 -6.81
N VAL A 72 6.26 -10.72 -7.64
CA VAL A 72 5.05 -9.90 -7.79
C VAL A 72 3.98 -10.68 -8.53
N LYS A 73 4.32 -11.39 -9.62
CA LYS A 73 3.36 -12.23 -10.36
C LYS A 73 2.68 -13.28 -9.49
N LYS A 74 3.40 -13.85 -8.51
CA LYS A 74 2.85 -14.83 -7.55
C LYS A 74 1.73 -14.25 -6.68
N THR A 75 1.75 -12.95 -6.40
CA THR A 75 0.74 -12.28 -5.56
C THR A 75 -0.60 -12.13 -6.28
N LYS A 76 -0.63 -12.25 -7.62
CA LYS A 76 -1.84 -12.09 -8.45
C LYS A 76 -2.59 -10.79 -8.16
N ILE A 77 -1.86 -9.69 -7.98
CA ILE A 77 -2.45 -8.34 -7.83
C ILE A 77 -3.39 -8.05 -8.99
N ASP A 78 -4.63 -7.71 -8.64
CA ASP A 78 -5.71 -7.47 -9.60
C ASP A 78 -6.65 -6.32 -9.19
N ALA A 79 -6.56 -5.84 -7.94
CA ALA A 79 -7.45 -4.81 -7.43
C ALA A 79 -6.75 -3.84 -6.49
N TRP A 80 -7.33 -2.65 -6.33
CA TRP A 80 -6.87 -1.63 -5.41
C TRP A 80 -8.03 -0.76 -4.92
N GLN A 81 -7.85 -0.09 -3.79
CA GLN A 81 -8.78 0.90 -3.27
C GLN A 81 -8.05 1.92 -2.38
N ILE A 82 -8.69 3.06 -2.12
CA ILE A 82 -8.32 3.91 -1.00
C ILE A 82 -9.20 3.54 0.19
N ALA A 83 -8.60 3.00 1.25
CA ALA A 83 -9.27 2.73 2.51
C ALA A 83 -8.79 3.75 3.54
N GLU A 84 -9.73 4.54 4.08
CA GLU A 84 -9.46 5.67 4.98
C GLU A 84 -8.49 6.69 4.37
N ILE A 85 -7.20 6.53 4.63
CA ILE A 85 -6.09 7.41 4.21
C ILE A 85 -4.94 6.63 3.57
N GLN A 86 -5.16 5.36 3.23
CA GLN A 86 -4.15 4.45 2.72
C GLN A 86 -4.54 3.90 1.36
N LEU A 87 -3.54 3.65 0.52
CA LEU A 87 -3.70 2.84 -0.68
C LEU A 87 -3.62 1.37 -0.30
N VAL A 88 -4.65 0.61 -0.63
CA VAL A 88 -4.67 -0.84 -0.43
C VAL A 88 -4.55 -1.51 -1.79
N ILE A 89 -3.49 -2.28 -2.00
CA ILE A 89 -3.29 -3.14 -3.16
C ILE A 89 -3.67 -4.57 -2.78
N ILE A 90 -4.50 -5.21 -3.61
CA ILE A 90 -5.09 -6.52 -3.33
C ILE A 90 -4.69 -7.47 -4.45
N GLY A 91 -4.27 -8.68 -4.08
CA GLY A 91 -3.92 -9.74 -5.02
C GLY A 91 -4.38 -11.12 -4.57
N GLY A 92 -4.98 -11.85 -5.50
CA GLY A 92 -5.54 -13.17 -5.23
C GLY A 92 -6.47 -13.15 -4.00
N GLU A 93 -6.48 -14.25 -3.24
CA GLU A 93 -7.35 -14.38 -2.07
C GLU A 93 -6.73 -13.77 -0.79
N ASP A 94 -5.39 -13.82 -0.65
CA ASP A 94 -4.73 -13.57 0.64
C ASP A 94 -3.77 -12.37 0.64
N TRP A 95 -3.43 -11.76 -0.51
CA TRP A 95 -2.43 -10.70 -0.54
C TRP A 95 -3.09 -9.33 -0.41
N VAL A 96 -2.78 -8.65 0.68
CA VAL A 96 -3.17 -7.26 0.92
C VAL A 96 -1.93 -6.47 1.30
N TYR A 97 -1.63 -5.42 0.53
CA TYR A 97 -0.57 -4.47 0.84
C TYR A 97 -1.18 -3.12 1.14
N THR A 98 -1.03 -2.69 2.39
CA THR A 98 -1.40 -1.35 2.83
C THR A 98 -0.21 -0.42 2.62
N MET A 99 -0.44 0.69 1.92
CA MET A 99 0.58 1.66 1.58
C MET A 99 0.17 3.06 2.07
N THR A 100 1.09 3.70 2.77
CA THR A 100 0.92 5.07 3.28
C THR A 100 1.38 6.05 2.22
N PRO A 101 0.67 7.17 2.01
CA PRO A 101 1.14 8.25 1.15
C PRO A 101 2.53 8.73 1.56
N ASP A 102 3.37 8.98 0.57
CA ASP A 102 4.68 9.61 0.70
C ASP A 102 4.77 10.75 -0.32
N LYS A 103 5.80 11.60 -0.22
CA LYS A 103 5.94 12.86 -0.98
C LYS A 103 5.53 12.75 -2.44
N ASP A 104 6.03 11.72 -3.14
CA ASP A 104 5.83 11.51 -4.58
C ASP A 104 5.19 10.14 -4.90
N GLY A 105 4.52 9.51 -3.93
CA GLY A 105 3.92 8.19 -4.12
C GLY A 105 3.38 7.53 -2.87
N PHE A 106 3.64 6.23 -2.72
CA PHE A 106 3.22 5.44 -1.57
C PHE A 106 4.33 4.50 -1.10
N VAL A 107 4.36 4.19 0.19
CA VAL A 107 5.30 3.25 0.79
C VAL A 107 4.54 2.21 1.60
N SER A 108 4.90 0.94 1.47
CA SER A 108 4.29 -0.13 2.26
C SER A 108 4.53 0.11 3.76
N GLU A 109 3.61 -0.36 4.60
CA GLU A 109 3.71 -0.20 6.06
C GLU A 109 5.06 -0.71 6.64
N ASP A 110 5.60 -1.79 6.07
CA ASP A 110 6.89 -2.36 6.47
C ASP A 110 8.11 -1.71 5.78
N GLY A 111 7.89 -0.68 4.95
CA GLY A 111 8.92 0.06 4.22
C GLY A 111 9.65 -0.75 3.15
N LYS A 112 9.19 -1.97 2.81
CA LYS A 112 9.86 -2.83 1.83
C LYS A 112 9.57 -2.45 0.39
N PHE A 113 8.43 -1.84 0.13
CA PHE A 113 7.98 -1.52 -1.20
C PHE A 113 7.63 -0.04 -1.33
N HIS A 114 8.03 0.53 -2.46
CA HIS A 114 7.73 1.89 -2.84
C HIS A 114 6.93 1.84 -4.14
N LEU A 115 5.87 2.63 -4.22
CA LEU A 115 5.08 2.84 -5.42
C LEU A 115 5.25 4.29 -5.86
N THR A 116 5.96 4.50 -6.97
CA THR A 116 6.27 5.82 -7.52
C THR A 116 5.63 6.00 -8.88
N ARG A 117 5.33 7.23 -9.27
CA ARG A 117 4.80 7.51 -10.61
C ARG A 117 5.75 7.03 -11.70
N ASP A 118 5.17 6.43 -12.73
CA ASP A 118 5.85 6.08 -13.97
C ASP A 118 5.81 7.31 -14.88
N GLU A 119 6.94 8.02 -14.97
CA GLU A 119 7.10 9.29 -15.73
C GLU A 119 7.23 9.06 -17.25
#